data_AF-A0A9K3K6V1-F1
#
_entry.id   AF-A0A9K3K6V1-F1
#
_cell.length_a   1.000
_cell.length_b   1.000
_cell.length_c   1.000
_cell.angle_alpha   90.00
_cell.angle_beta   90.00
_cell.angle_gamma   90.00
#
_symmetry.space_group_name_H-M   'P 1'
#
loop_
_entity.id
_entity.type
_entity.pdbx_description
1 polymer ?
#
loop_
_entity_poly.entity_id
_entity_poly.type
_entity_poly.pdbx_seq_one_letter_code
_entity_poly.pdbx_strand_id
1 'polypeptide(L)'
;MSYKIDVHDYEVRKKNAIKFLKQGNRVKCSVMFRGREVQHDKLGFELLDKLASEMEAVCVREGRPKREGRVLAMIVSPRPEVLKAVNENRRAIEKAKKKKKSEEKEQRAAAAAAASTTAGVGSFGVNGSLGAMSDDDSDDSGSDELLDIEADIESSLDDLFGSDDLTDDLFS
;
A
#
# COMPACT_ATOMS: atom_id res chain seq x y z
N MET A 1 18.78 -0.43 -4.12
CA MET A 1 19.58 0.55 -3.34
C MET A 1 20.99 0.65 -3.91
N SER A 2 21.69 1.75 -3.66
CA SER A 2 23.12 1.89 -3.99
C SER A 2 23.98 1.44 -2.80
N TYR A 3 25.25 1.08 -3.03
CA TYR A 3 26.18 0.73 -1.93
C TYR A 3 26.48 1.92 -1.00
N LYS A 4 26.43 3.16 -1.52
CA LYS A 4 26.52 4.42 -0.77
C LYS A 4 25.13 4.96 -0.47
N ILE A 5 24.31 4.15 0.19
CA ILE A 5 23.00 4.62 0.63
C ILE A 5 23.17 5.61 1.79
N ASP A 6 22.38 6.67 1.79
CA ASP A 6 22.27 7.58 2.93
C ASP A 6 21.47 6.91 4.07
N VAL A 7 21.73 7.31 5.32
CA VAL A 7 21.00 6.77 6.49
C VAL A 7 19.50 6.97 6.34
N HIS A 8 19.07 8.14 5.86
CA HIS A 8 17.65 8.42 5.68
C HIS A 8 17.00 7.53 4.60
N ASP A 9 17.65 7.34 3.44
CA ASP A 9 17.13 6.43 2.38
C ASP A 9 17.13 4.97 2.87
N TYR A 10 18.09 4.57 3.69
CA TYR A 10 18.13 3.24 4.29
C TYR A 10 16.89 2.99 5.17
N GLU A 11 16.57 3.92 6.06
CA GLU A 11 15.40 3.81 6.94
C GLU A 11 14.10 3.76 6.16
N VAL A 12 13.92 4.62 5.16
CA VAL A 12 12.72 4.63 4.31
C VAL A 12 12.57 3.28 3.58
N ARG A 13 13.66 2.75 3.02
CA ARG A 13 13.63 1.44 2.35
C ARG A 13 13.37 0.28 3.31
N LYS A 14 13.94 0.32 4.51
CA LYS A 14 13.66 -0.65 5.57
C LYS A 14 12.18 -0.63 5.95
N LYS A 15 11.62 0.56 6.24
CA LYS A 15 10.20 0.74 6.56
C LYS A 15 9.31 0.17 5.44
N ASN A 16 9.59 0.49 4.18
CA ASN A 16 8.84 -0.04 3.05
C ASN A 16 8.95 -1.56 2.92
N ALA A 17 10.14 -2.13 3.11
CA ALA A 17 10.33 -3.57 3.08
C ALA A 17 9.52 -4.28 4.18
N ILE A 18 9.53 -3.73 5.40
CA ILE A 18 8.70 -4.22 6.51
C ILE A 18 7.21 -4.13 6.17
N LYS A 19 6.74 -3.01 5.60
CA LYS A 19 5.34 -2.85 5.15
C LYS A 19 4.95 -3.92 4.12
N PHE A 20 5.79 -4.19 3.12
CA PHE A 20 5.49 -5.23 2.13
C PHE A 20 5.44 -6.64 2.73
N LEU A 21 6.32 -6.94 3.69
CA LEU A 21 6.30 -8.23 4.39
C LEU A 21 5.07 -8.36 5.30
N LYS A 22 4.69 -7.29 5.98
CA LYS A 22 3.44 -7.18 6.75
C LYS A 22 2.21 -7.37 5.87
N GLN A 23 2.28 -7.09 4.57
CA GLN A 23 1.23 -7.38 3.57
C GLN A 23 1.35 -8.78 2.93
N GLY A 24 2.23 -9.64 3.43
CA GLY A 24 2.39 -11.00 2.91
C GLY A 24 3.10 -11.10 1.57
N ASN A 25 3.74 -10.02 1.11
CA ASN A 25 4.49 -10.00 -0.14
C ASN A 25 5.94 -10.45 0.06
N ARG A 26 6.50 -11.12 -0.96
CA ARG A 26 7.92 -11.46 -1.02
C ARG A 26 8.72 -10.26 -1.50
N VAL A 27 9.84 -9.97 -0.87
CA VAL A 27 10.65 -8.79 -1.18
C VAL A 27 12.02 -9.22 -1.69
N LYS A 28 12.41 -8.71 -2.87
CA LYS A 28 13.77 -8.83 -3.42
C LYS A 28 14.55 -7.58 -3.06
N CYS A 29 15.44 -7.67 -2.09
CA CYS A 29 16.37 -6.59 -1.76
C CYS A 29 17.56 -6.65 -2.72
N SER A 30 17.79 -5.59 -3.48
CA SER A 30 18.89 -5.51 -4.46
C SER A 30 19.75 -4.27 -4.26
N VAL A 31 21.06 -4.48 -4.19
CA VAL A 31 22.10 -3.45 -4.19
C VAL A 31 22.71 -3.41 -5.58
N MET A 32 22.68 -2.25 -6.23
CA MET A 32 23.33 -2.06 -7.53
C MET A 32 24.69 -1.40 -7.34
N PHE A 33 25.73 -1.96 -7.95
CA PHE A 33 27.06 -1.36 -7.99
C PHE A 33 27.22 -0.54 -9.27
N ARG A 34 27.80 0.66 -9.18
CA ARG A 34 28.00 1.53 -10.34
C ARG A 34 29.49 1.59 -10.73
N GLY A 35 29.78 1.25 -11.98
CA GLY A 35 31.13 1.39 -12.57
C GLY A 35 32.21 0.59 -11.83
N ARG A 36 33.17 1.30 -11.21
CA ARG A 36 34.35 0.73 -10.53
C ARG A 36 34.04 0.11 -9.16
N GLU A 37 32.81 0.27 -8.68
CA GLU A 37 32.40 -0.11 -7.32
C GLU A 37 32.10 -1.60 -7.18
N VAL A 38 32.15 -2.34 -8.28
CA VAL A 38 32.00 -3.79 -8.37
C VAL A 38 33.06 -4.56 -7.54
N GLN A 39 34.16 -3.91 -7.17
CA GLN A 39 35.17 -4.50 -6.27
C GLN A 39 34.72 -4.51 -4.80
N HIS A 40 33.73 -3.70 -4.44
CA HIS A 40 33.22 -3.56 -3.08
C HIS A 40 32.02 -4.46 -2.80
N ASP A 41 32.02 -5.67 -3.37
CA ASP A 41 30.98 -6.66 -3.11
C ASP A 41 30.80 -6.92 -1.61
N LYS A 42 31.90 -6.99 -0.85
CA LYS A 42 31.89 -7.23 0.60
C LYS A 42 31.03 -6.23 1.37
N LEU A 43 31.11 -4.94 1.02
CA LEU A 43 30.31 -3.89 1.66
C LEU A 43 28.82 -4.06 1.33
N GLY A 44 28.50 -4.46 0.11
CA GLY A 44 27.11 -4.79 -0.27
C GLY A 44 26.56 -6.00 0.48
N PHE A 45 27.40 -7.02 0.69
CA PHE A 45 27.05 -8.21 1.47
C PHE A 45 26.75 -7.86 2.92
N GLU A 46 27.64 -7.11 3.58
CA GLU A 46 27.46 -6.66 4.96
C GLU A 46 26.19 -5.83 5.12
N LEU A 47 25.88 -4.96 4.15
CA LEU A 47 24.68 -4.15 4.20
C LEU A 47 23.40 -4.99 4.04
N LEU A 48 23.39 -5.99 3.16
CA LEU A 48 22.26 -6.91 3.05
C LEU A 48 22.10 -7.78 4.29
N ASP A 49 23.20 -8.23 4.89
CA ASP A 49 23.18 -9.02 6.13
C ASP A 49 22.70 -8.18 7.33
N LYS A 50 23.10 -6.91 7.42
CA LYS A 50 22.58 -5.96 8.43
C LYS A 50 21.08 -5.78 8.28
N LEU A 51 20.61 -5.47 7.07
CA LEU A 51 19.19 -5.29 6.78
C LEU A 51 18.38 -6.56 7.10
N ALA A 52 18.92 -7.74 6.78
CA ALA A 52 18.28 -9.00 7.13
C ALA A 52 18.18 -9.23 8.64
N SER A 53 19.24 -8.90 9.38
CA SER A 53 19.29 -9.06 10.84
C SER A 53 18.26 -8.17 11.53
N GLU A 54 18.13 -6.92 11.08
CA GLU A 54 17.13 -5.99 11.61
C GLU A 54 15.68 -6.40 11.28
N MET A 55 15.48 -7.22 10.24
CA MET A 55 14.15 -7.65 9.77
C MET A 55 13.83 -9.11 10.11
N GLU A 56 14.69 -9.79 10.86
CA GLU A 56 14.57 -11.21 11.22
C GLU A 56 13.30 -11.51 12.03
N ALA A 57 12.75 -10.51 12.73
CA ALA A 57 11.49 -10.61 13.46
C ALA A 57 10.28 -10.90 12.56
N VAL A 58 10.24 -10.35 11.34
CA VAL A 58 9.07 -10.40 10.44
C VAL A 58 9.29 -11.26 9.20
N CYS A 59 10.54 -11.53 8.82
CA CYS A 59 10.88 -12.27 7.60
C CYS A 59 11.79 -13.46 7.85
N VAL A 60 11.81 -14.36 6.86
CA VAL A 60 12.71 -15.50 6.76
C VAL A 60 13.55 -15.31 5.50
N ARG A 61 14.87 -15.41 5.64
CA ARG A 61 15.79 -15.42 4.49
C ARG A 61 15.62 -16.71 3.71
N GLU A 62 15.24 -16.63 2.43
CA GLU A 62 15.14 -17.82 1.57
C GLU A 62 16.51 -18.31 1.09
N GLY A 63 17.50 -17.43 1.05
CA GLY A 63 18.83 -17.76 0.58
C GLY A 63 19.86 -16.70 0.89
N ARG A 64 21.12 -17.07 0.73
CA ARG A 64 22.23 -16.13 0.83
C ARG A 64 22.15 -15.09 -0.31
N PRO A 65 22.60 -13.85 -0.07
CA PRO A 65 22.76 -12.86 -1.13
C PRO A 65 23.59 -13.44 -2.28
N LYS A 66 23.08 -13.30 -3.51
CA LYS A 66 23.75 -13.76 -4.73
C LYS A 66 24.04 -12.57 -5.63
N ARG A 67 25.22 -12.60 -6.24
CA ARG A 67 25.64 -11.58 -7.20
C ARG A 67 25.17 -11.97 -8.59
N GLU A 68 24.34 -11.11 -9.17
CA GLU A 68 23.79 -11.20 -10.51
C GLU A 68 24.35 -10.02 -11.33
N GLY A 69 25.55 -10.23 -11.90
CA GLY A 69 26.25 -9.22 -12.70
C GLY A 69 26.71 -7.99 -11.89
N ARG A 70 26.03 -6.86 -12.09
CA ARG A 70 26.26 -5.58 -11.39
C ARG A 70 25.32 -5.37 -10.21
N VAL A 71 24.48 -6.36 -9.90
CA VAL A 71 23.50 -6.31 -8.82
C VAL A 71 23.81 -7.41 -7.84
N LEU A 72 23.81 -7.10 -6.56
CA LEU A 72 23.79 -8.07 -5.48
C LEU A 72 22.37 -8.13 -4.92
N ALA A 73 21.74 -9.30 -4.97
CA ALA A 73 20.36 -9.43 -4.55
C ALA A 73 20.16 -10.57 -3.55
N MET A 74 19.21 -10.36 -2.64
CA MET A 74 18.73 -11.33 -1.68
C MET A 74 17.20 -11.31 -1.69
N ILE A 75 16.59 -12.47 -1.51
CA ILE A 75 15.13 -12.60 -1.42
C ILE A 75 14.78 -12.94 0.03
N VAL A 76 13.84 -12.18 0.57
CA VAL A 76 13.26 -12.42 1.88
C VAL A 76 11.76 -12.67 1.73
N SER A 77 11.28 -13.63 2.49
CA SER A 77 9.88 -14.00 2.51
C SER A 77 9.27 -13.69 3.86
N PRO A 78 8.00 -13.28 3.92
CA PRO A 78 7.32 -13.03 5.18
C PRO A 78 7.20 -14.32 5.97
N ARG A 79 7.18 -14.21 7.30
CA ARG A 79 6.91 -15.37 8.15
C ARG A 79 5.53 -15.97 7.83
N PRO A 80 5.36 -17.29 7.97
CA PRO A 80 4.09 -17.95 7.70
C PRO A 80 2.96 -17.45 8.63
N GLU A 81 3.30 -16.98 9.83
CA GLU A 81 2.37 -16.37 10.78
C GLU A 81 1.78 -15.05 10.24
N VAL A 82 2.64 -14.16 9.74
CA VAL A 82 2.24 -12.90 9.11
C VAL A 82 1.37 -13.17 7.88
N LEU A 83 1.75 -14.16 7.06
CA LEU A 83 1.00 -14.53 5.86
C LEU A 83 -0.43 -14.98 6.16
N LYS A 84 -0.66 -15.69 7.28
CA LYS A 84 -1.99 -16.11 7.72
C LYS A 84 -2.85 -14.92 8.13
N ALA A 85 -2.32 -14.03 8.97
CA ALA A 85 -3.03 -12.83 9.43
C ALA A 85 -3.45 -11.92 8.26
N VAL A 86 -2.57 -11.72 7.28
CA VAL A 86 -2.87 -10.93 6.08
C VAL A 86 -4.01 -11.52 5.26
N ASN A 87 -3.99 -12.84 5.06
CA ASN A 87 -5.02 -13.51 4.27
C ASN A 87 -6.40 -13.41 4.93
N GLU A 88 -6.46 -13.43 6.26
CA GLU A 88 -7.68 -13.22 7.03
C GLU A 88 -8.18 -11.78 6.90
N ASN A 89 -7.29 -10.80 7.04
CA ASN A 89 -7.60 -9.38 6.89
C ASN A 89 -8.09 -9.04 5.47
N ARG A 90 -7.42 -9.56 4.43
CA ARG A 90 -7.84 -9.35 3.04
C ARG A 90 -9.25 -9.88 2.78
N ARG A 91 -9.57 -11.05 3.33
CA ARG A 91 -10.91 -11.65 3.23
C ARG A 91 -11.98 -10.85 3.98
N ALA A 92 -11.63 -10.26 5.13
CA ALA A 92 -12.53 -9.38 5.86
C ALA A 92 -12.81 -8.08 5.09
N ILE A 93 -11.77 -7.46 4.51
CA ILE A 93 -11.87 -6.24 3.72
C ILE A 93 -12.70 -6.47 2.45
N GLU A 94 -12.51 -7.57 1.73
CA GLU A 94 -13.31 -7.90 0.54
C GLU A 94 -14.80 -8.11 0.87
N LYS A 95 -15.10 -8.72 2.04
CA LYS A 95 -16.48 -8.86 2.52
C LYS A 95 -17.11 -7.51 2.87
N ALA A 96 -16.36 -6.62 3.53
CA ALA A 96 -16.82 -5.28 3.87
C ALA A 96 -17.05 -4.41 2.62
N LYS A 97 -16.13 -4.44 1.65
CA LYS A 97 -16.28 -3.72 0.37
C LYS A 97 -17.48 -4.22 -0.44
N LYS A 98 -17.75 -5.53 -0.44
CA LYS A 98 -18.92 -6.10 -1.11
C LYS A 98 -20.24 -5.67 -0.45
N LYS A 99 -20.26 -5.51 0.87
CA LYS A 99 -21.43 -5.06 1.64
C LYS A 99 -21.73 -3.57 1.43
N LYS A 100 -20.71 -2.71 1.48
CA LYS A 100 -20.86 -1.26 1.20
C LYS A 100 -21.32 -1.00 -0.25
N LYS A 101 -20.75 -1.72 -1.22
CA LYS A 101 -21.13 -1.59 -2.64
C LYS A 101 -22.57 -2.07 -2.94
N SER A 102 -23.10 -3.05 -2.20
CA SER A 102 -24.51 -3.43 -2.31
C SER A 102 -25.44 -2.39 -1.68
N GLU A 103 -25.04 -1.81 -0.55
CA GLU A 103 -25.80 -0.77 0.16
C GLU A 103 -25.87 0.54 -0.65
N GLU A 104 -24.76 1.00 -1.24
CA GLU A 104 -24.76 2.16 -2.16
C GLU A 104 -25.59 1.91 -3.42
N LYS A 105 -25.55 0.69 -3.98
CA LYS A 105 -26.32 0.35 -5.18
C LYS A 105 -27.82 0.26 -4.90
N GLU A 106 -28.21 -0.23 -3.72
CA GLU A 106 -29.61 -0.21 -3.27
C GLU A 106 -30.10 1.22 -2.98
N GLN A 107 -29.26 2.07 -2.40
CA GLN A 107 -29.60 3.48 -2.18
C GLN A 107 -29.71 4.28 -3.48
N ARG A 108 -28.83 4.04 -4.47
CA ARG A 108 -28.94 4.64 -5.81
C ARG A 108 -30.15 4.12 -6.59
N ALA A 109 -30.52 2.85 -6.43
CA ALA A 109 -31.71 2.27 -7.05
C ALA A 109 -33.01 2.79 -6.41
N ALA A 110 -33.03 3.01 -5.09
CA ALA A 110 -34.16 3.59 -4.38
C ALA A 110 -34.36 5.09 -4.69
N ALA A 111 -33.26 5.85 -4.81
CA ALA A 111 -33.32 7.27 -5.19
C ALA A 111 -33.81 7.48 -6.64
N ALA A 112 -33.44 6.59 -7.57
CA ALA A 112 -33.92 6.64 -8.97
C ALA A 112 -35.43 6.33 -9.12
N ALA A 113 -36.00 5.54 -8.20
CA ALA A 113 -37.44 5.21 -8.23
C ALA A 113 -38.33 6.32 -7.64
N ALA A 114 -37.81 7.14 -6.71
CA ALA A 114 -38.57 8.24 -6.10
C ALA A 114 -38.78 9.45 -7.05
N ALA A 115 -37.94 9.63 -8.06
CA ALA A 115 -38.04 10.73 -9.02
C ALA A 115 -39.10 10.54 -10.12
N SER A 116 -39.69 9.36 -10.28
CA SER A 116 -40.63 9.05 -11.37
C SER A 116 -42.12 9.26 -11.03
N THR A 117 -42.47 9.72 -9.82
CA THR A 117 -43.88 9.78 -9.36
C THR A 117 -44.52 11.18 -9.42
N THR A 118 -43.85 12.21 -9.95
CA THR A 118 -44.46 13.54 -10.16
C THR A 118 -44.40 13.99 -11.62
N ALA A 119 -45.12 13.28 -12.50
CA ALA A 119 -45.41 13.75 -13.85
C ALA A 119 -46.83 13.33 -14.24
N GLY A 120 -47.82 13.98 -13.62
CA GLY A 120 -49.23 13.83 -13.97
C GLY A 120 -49.90 15.21 -14.03
N VAL A 121 -50.42 15.53 -15.21
CA VAL A 121 -51.34 16.62 -15.59
C VAL A 121 -50.70 17.94 -16.05
N GLY A 122 -50.79 18.23 -17.36
CA GLY A 122 -50.55 19.58 -17.90
C GLY A 122 -50.35 19.67 -19.42
N SER A 123 -51.38 20.11 -20.12
CA SER A 123 -51.57 20.23 -21.58
C SER A 123 -50.70 21.28 -22.31
N PHE A 124 -50.34 20.94 -23.57
CA PHE A 124 -50.18 21.76 -24.82
C PHE A 124 -49.61 23.20 -24.75
N GLY A 125 -48.47 23.44 -25.42
CA GLY A 125 -48.01 24.80 -25.75
C GLY A 125 -46.64 24.91 -26.44
N VAL A 126 -46.68 25.15 -27.76
CA VAL A 126 -45.79 25.98 -28.61
C VAL A 126 -44.25 25.92 -28.51
N ASN A 127 -43.64 25.71 -29.69
CA ASN A 127 -42.21 25.77 -30.00
C ASN A 127 -41.59 27.16 -29.74
N GLY A 128 -40.35 27.19 -29.22
CA GLY A 128 -39.53 28.39 -29.23
C GLY A 128 -38.12 28.24 -28.63
N SER A 129 -37.13 28.22 -29.52
CA SER A 129 -35.79 28.83 -29.36
C SER A 129 -34.78 28.24 -28.35
N LEU A 130 -33.71 27.68 -28.92
CA LEU A 130 -32.31 28.15 -28.80
C LEU A 130 -31.75 28.43 -27.39
N GLY A 131 -30.73 27.68 -26.97
CA GLY A 131 -29.74 28.17 -26.01
C GLY A 131 -29.00 27.12 -25.19
N ALA A 132 -27.67 27.16 -25.27
CA ALA A 132 -26.64 26.64 -24.35
C ALA A 132 -26.59 25.11 -24.14
N MET A 133 -25.56 24.37 -24.53
CA MET A 133 -24.12 24.54 -24.21
C MET A 133 -23.90 24.63 -22.70
N SER A 134 -23.86 23.47 -22.06
CA SER A 134 -23.22 23.23 -20.76
C SER A 134 -22.70 21.80 -20.77
N ASP A 135 -21.46 21.65 -21.23
CA ASP A 135 -20.59 20.56 -20.81
C ASP A 135 -20.34 20.77 -19.31
N ASP A 136 -21.15 20.10 -18.48
CA ASP A 136 -20.93 20.01 -17.05
C ASP A 136 -19.90 18.88 -16.83
N ASP A 137 -18.61 19.23 -16.99
CA ASP A 137 -17.50 18.43 -16.46
C ASP A 137 -17.53 18.57 -14.94
N SER A 138 -18.39 17.78 -14.29
CA SER A 138 -18.34 17.63 -12.84
C SER A 138 -17.04 16.88 -12.49
N ASP A 139 -16.08 17.63 -11.94
CA ASP A 139 -14.85 17.13 -11.32
C ASP A 139 -15.13 15.89 -10.43
N ASP A 140 -14.71 14.72 -10.90
CA ASP A 140 -14.63 13.48 -10.14
C ASP A 140 -13.48 13.58 -9.12
N SER A 141 -13.72 14.31 -8.04
CA SER A 141 -12.83 14.40 -6.87
C SER A 141 -13.13 13.31 -5.83
N GLY A 142 -13.54 12.12 -6.29
CA GLY A 142 -13.88 10.98 -5.42
C GLY A 142 -12.69 10.11 -5.01
N SER A 143 -11.45 10.60 -5.09
CA SER A 143 -10.24 9.80 -4.83
C SER A 143 -9.77 9.77 -3.37
N ASP A 144 -10.35 10.58 -2.47
CA ASP A 144 -9.80 10.75 -1.11
C ASP A 144 -10.31 9.74 -0.06
N GLU A 145 -11.37 8.98 -0.33
CA GLU A 145 -11.93 8.02 0.67
C GLU A 145 -11.20 6.66 0.76
N LEU A 146 -10.14 6.44 -0.03
CA LEU A 146 -9.35 5.20 0.03
C LEU A 146 -8.18 5.25 1.02
N LEU A 147 -7.86 6.43 1.57
CA LEU A 147 -6.71 6.62 2.46
C LEU A 147 -7.02 6.32 3.93
N ASP A 148 -8.27 6.45 4.37
CA ASP A 148 -8.62 6.31 5.79
C ASP A 148 -8.61 4.85 6.29
N ILE A 149 -8.84 3.88 5.39
CA ILE A 149 -8.83 2.44 5.76
C ILE A 149 -7.40 1.91 5.91
N GLU A 150 -6.42 2.49 5.23
CA GLU A 150 -5.01 2.08 5.39
C GLU A 150 -4.44 2.57 6.73
N ALA A 151 -4.89 3.73 7.23
CA ALA A 151 -4.45 4.30 8.50
C ALA A 151 -4.90 3.48 9.74
N ASP A 152 -6.11 2.93 9.73
CA ASP A 152 -6.61 2.04 10.81
C ASP A 152 -5.90 0.69 10.86
N ILE A 153 -5.30 0.25 9.74
CA ILE A 153 -4.52 -1.00 9.68
C ILE A 153 -3.11 -0.78 10.24
N GLU A 154 -2.53 0.42 10.07
CA GLU A 154 -1.22 0.74 10.65
C GLU A 154 -1.29 0.79 12.18
N SER A 155 -2.34 1.40 12.78
CA SER A 155 -2.50 1.47 14.24
C SER A 155 -2.71 0.09 14.90
N SER A 156 -3.57 -0.75 14.33
CA SER A 156 -3.84 -2.09 14.88
C SER A 156 -2.66 -3.05 14.77
N LEU A 157 -1.73 -2.79 13.85
CA LEU A 157 -0.54 -3.61 13.67
C LEU A 157 0.64 -3.10 14.49
N ASP A 158 0.71 -1.80 14.80
CA ASP A 158 1.65 -1.24 15.77
C ASP A 158 1.28 -1.64 17.21
N ASP A 159 -0.02 -1.75 17.55
CA ASP A 159 -0.48 -2.33 18.82
C ASP A 159 -0.08 -3.82 19.00
N LEU A 160 0.09 -4.55 17.89
CA LEU A 160 0.47 -5.97 17.91
C LEU A 160 1.99 -6.18 17.98
N PHE A 161 2.79 -5.22 17.50
CA PHE A 161 4.25 -5.29 17.53
C PHE A 161 4.90 -4.46 18.64
N GLY A 162 4.11 -3.71 19.42
CA GLY A 162 4.61 -2.92 20.53
C GLY A 162 5.34 -1.68 20.02
N SER A 163 4.89 -0.52 20.47
CA SER A 163 5.72 0.69 20.49
C SER A 163 6.91 0.45 21.42
N ASP A 164 7.96 -0.20 20.90
CA ASP A 164 9.28 -0.22 21.54
C ASP A 164 9.87 1.21 21.44
N ASP A 165 9.43 2.06 22.38
CA ASP A 165 10.10 3.27 22.85
C ASP A 165 11.49 2.90 23.44
N LEU A 166 12.41 2.48 22.58
CA LEU A 166 13.74 2.02 22.99
C LEU A 166 14.89 2.69 22.20
N THR A 167 14.62 3.79 21.52
CA THR A 167 15.66 4.54 20.78
C THR A 167 15.83 5.99 21.23
N ASP A 168 15.83 6.26 22.53
CA ASP A 168 16.20 7.60 23.04
C ASP A 168 17.22 7.60 24.20
N ASP A 169 17.95 6.49 24.42
CA ASP A 169 18.92 6.41 25.54
C ASP A 169 20.29 5.83 25.16
N LEU A 170 20.63 5.80 23.86
CA LEU A 170 21.95 5.33 23.39
C LEU A 170 22.81 6.41 22.70
N PHE A 171 22.38 7.67 22.75
CA PHE A 171 23.11 8.83 22.22
C PHE A 171 23.19 9.99 23.24
N SER A 172 23.53 9.69 24.49
CA SER A 172 24.10 10.69 25.41
C SER A 172 25.53 10.35 25.80
#